data_AF-A0A2V8UV57-F1
#
_entry.id   AF-A0A2V8UV57-F1
#
_cell.length_a   1.000
_cell.length_b   1.000
_cell.length_c   1.000
_cell.angle_alpha   90.00
_cell.angle_beta   90.00
_cell.angle_gamma   90.00
#
_symmetry.space_group_name_H-M   'P 1'
#
loop_
_entity.id
_entity.type
_entity.pdbx_description
1 polymer ?
#
loop_
_entity_poly.entity_id
_entity_poly.type
_entity_poly.pdbx_seq_one_letter_code
_entity_poly.pdbx_strand_id
1 'polypeptide(L)'
;MKTIGYVSDEMYVAIPDVLAEFESPDGAVNVLRSSPRGAFYNDLADGDYRVTLTKQGFGSKIVNVHLGGRPHQFRLLADGLLGFMWPKWVRSGERSELRVHSVEQYQLSLWRYGLRKELFGVIGWYDEHGPRAMMQLTPDGDYTQTGVEWNKLGWGTPSHTQFVTAPERSGLYYLWAKTPSGRDFSFPWVVAPAKPKAKIAVLACTNTWNAYNNFGGRSNYINADRLPHEPVVNARLELERYQQPLAFGTWRFRDAEYAPLSFERPEPHNHFLDAGEVADPVLGRVQCGQAPGEWRLLGWLEHEGYDYDLYAEAQLHEGTLPLDAYRVLVLAVHPEYWTREMYRRVKQWVFEGGGRLVYLGGNGLNCEVILGADDTMRCLTHVNSVSGEMGGHSIDNPALEYESRMHRTLESEASLLGVVCTSAGLMTAAPYRVIDASHWVFESTGLRNGDLFGRNTLHERVPGGASGHETDKRSASSPANTLLLAKGINNDDGGAEIVYYEQGKRGAVFSVGSITWVPALLADPHVSRITRNVFNRFLQN
;
A
#
# COMPACT_ATOMS: atom_id res chain seq x y z
N MET A 1 -39.02 11.74 16.25
CA MET A 1 -37.97 11.76 15.21
C MET A 1 -36.88 10.75 15.54
N LYS A 2 -36.85 9.65 14.79
CA LYS A 2 -35.76 8.67 14.80
C LYS A 2 -34.68 9.06 13.79
N THR A 3 -33.46 8.56 13.97
CA THR A 3 -32.45 8.64 12.91
C THR A 3 -32.80 7.62 11.83
N ILE A 4 -33.04 8.09 10.60
CA ILE A 4 -33.36 7.21 9.47
C ILE A 4 -32.13 6.91 8.59
N GLY A 5 -31.09 7.74 8.69
CA GLY A 5 -29.82 7.51 8.02
C GLY A 5 -28.76 8.53 8.38
N TYR A 6 -27.53 8.24 7.97
CA TYR A 6 -26.36 9.13 8.05
C TYR A 6 -25.79 9.33 6.66
N VAL A 7 -25.21 10.51 6.38
CA VAL A 7 -24.48 10.80 5.14
C VAL A 7 -23.04 11.21 5.43
N SER A 8 -22.12 10.67 4.64
CA SER A 8 -20.68 10.82 4.82
C SER A 8 -19.90 10.78 3.52
N ASP A 9 -18.67 11.32 3.55
CA ASP A 9 -17.77 11.42 2.40
C ASP A 9 -16.97 10.15 2.13
N GLU A 10 -16.13 10.10 1.10
CA GLU A 10 -15.27 8.95 0.83
C GLU A 10 -14.33 8.55 1.98
N MET A 11 -14.08 9.41 2.98
CA MET A 11 -13.27 9.10 4.16
C MET A 11 -14.10 8.70 5.39
N TYR A 12 -15.42 8.56 5.22
CA TYR A 12 -16.40 8.29 6.29
C TYR A 12 -16.50 9.42 7.32
N VAL A 13 -16.25 10.66 6.87
CA VAL A 13 -16.47 11.87 7.63
C VAL A 13 -17.90 12.36 7.39
N ALA A 14 -18.57 12.77 8.46
CA ALA A 14 -19.94 13.27 8.43
C ALA A 14 -20.07 14.51 7.54
N ILE A 15 -21.10 14.55 6.67
CA ILE A 15 -21.38 15.71 5.84
C ILE A 15 -22.60 16.46 6.38
N PRO A 16 -22.45 17.69 6.91
CA PRO A 16 -23.56 18.52 7.34
C PRO A 16 -24.29 19.20 6.17
N ASP A 17 -25.55 19.55 6.38
CA ASP A 17 -26.36 20.33 5.44
C ASP A 17 -26.49 19.69 4.04
N VAL A 18 -26.54 18.36 3.97
CA VAL A 18 -26.94 17.64 2.76
C VAL A 18 -28.46 17.70 2.65
N LEU A 19 -28.97 18.13 1.50
CA LEU A 19 -30.40 18.05 1.20
C LEU A 19 -30.72 16.68 0.65
N ALA A 20 -31.76 16.04 1.20
CA ALA A 20 -32.22 14.74 0.75
C ALA A 20 -33.73 14.75 0.57
N GLU A 21 -34.19 14.36 -0.62
CA GLU A 21 -35.59 14.17 -0.93
C GLU A 21 -35.94 12.68 -0.82
N PHE A 22 -36.85 12.32 0.08
CA PHE A 22 -37.37 10.97 0.25
C PHE A 22 -38.74 10.88 -0.41
N GLU A 23 -38.82 10.19 -1.54
CA GLU A 23 -40.03 9.95 -2.33
C GLU A 23 -40.52 8.52 -2.07
N SER A 24 -41.72 8.38 -1.51
CA SER A 24 -42.38 7.08 -1.31
C SER A 24 -43.02 6.55 -2.60
N PRO A 25 -43.41 5.27 -2.68
CA PRO A 25 -43.94 4.67 -3.91
C PRO A 25 -45.30 5.24 -4.33
N ASP A 26 -46.04 5.85 -3.40
CA ASP A 26 -47.29 6.58 -3.64
C ASP A 26 -47.06 8.06 -4.01
N GLY A 27 -45.80 8.49 -4.12
CA GLY A 27 -45.40 9.83 -4.57
C GLY A 27 -45.37 10.89 -3.48
N ALA A 28 -45.48 10.53 -2.19
CA ALA A 28 -45.30 11.49 -1.12
C ALA A 28 -43.81 11.85 -0.96
N VAL A 29 -43.53 13.15 -0.87
CA VAL A 29 -42.16 13.68 -0.85
C VAL A 29 -41.86 14.36 0.48
N ASN A 30 -40.74 13.96 1.09
CA ASN A 30 -40.21 14.58 2.30
C ASN A 30 -38.79 15.09 2.07
N VAL A 31 -38.60 16.40 2.20
CA VAL A 31 -37.28 17.03 2.05
C VAL A 31 -36.64 17.23 3.41
N LEU A 32 -35.48 16.61 3.61
CA LEU A 32 -34.72 16.62 4.86
C LEU A 32 -33.34 17.24 4.66
N ARG A 33 -32.73 17.60 5.79
CA ARG A 33 -31.39 18.17 5.85
C ARG A 33 -30.56 17.44 6.90
N SER A 34 -29.32 17.07 6.56
CA SER A 34 -28.44 16.38 7.50
C SER A 34 -27.93 17.33 8.59
N SER A 35 -27.85 16.82 9.82
CA SER A 35 -27.28 17.52 10.97
C SER A 35 -25.74 17.61 10.91
N PRO A 36 -25.07 18.30 11.86
CA PRO A 36 -23.61 18.29 11.97
C PRO A 36 -22.95 16.90 12.04
N ARG A 37 -23.70 15.87 12.48
CA ARG A 37 -23.26 14.47 12.50
C ARG A 37 -23.58 13.71 11.23
N GLY A 38 -24.02 14.38 10.17
CA GLY A 38 -24.51 13.75 8.95
C GLY A 38 -25.85 13.03 9.11
N ALA A 39 -26.51 13.09 10.27
CA ALA A 39 -27.74 12.35 10.52
C ALA A 39 -28.99 13.04 9.92
N PHE A 40 -29.91 12.25 9.35
CA PHE A 40 -31.27 12.65 8.99
C PHE A 40 -32.26 12.16 10.06
N TYR A 41 -33.05 13.09 10.60
CA TYR A 41 -34.07 12.80 11.59
C TYR A 41 -35.48 12.97 11.01
N ASN A 42 -36.30 11.93 11.10
CA ASN A 42 -37.71 11.99 10.71
C ASN A 42 -38.51 10.85 11.36
N ASP A 43 -39.82 10.86 11.21
CA ASP A 43 -40.74 9.79 11.61
C ASP A 43 -41.44 9.17 10.37
N LEU A 44 -40.71 9.08 9.24
CA LEU A 44 -41.16 8.38 8.03
C LEU A 44 -41.55 6.94 8.37
N ALA A 45 -42.64 6.47 7.75
CA ALA A 45 -43.07 5.09 7.85
C ALA A 45 -42.02 4.15 7.27
N ASP A 46 -41.95 2.93 7.81
CA ASP A 46 -41.08 1.89 7.27
C ASP A 46 -41.57 1.47 5.87
N GLY A 47 -40.64 1.21 4.95
CA GLY A 47 -40.95 0.95 3.55
C GLY A 47 -39.87 1.43 2.59
N ASP A 48 -40.13 1.27 1.29
CA ASP A 48 -39.20 1.63 0.22
C ASP A 48 -39.30 3.11 -0.12
N TYR A 49 -38.16 3.76 -0.33
CA TYR A 49 -38.08 5.15 -0.75
C TYR A 49 -37.03 5.32 -1.84
N ARG A 50 -37.34 6.16 -2.81
CA ARG A 50 -36.34 6.73 -3.71
C ARG A 50 -35.78 7.99 -3.05
N VAL A 51 -34.48 8.01 -2.83
CA VAL A 51 -33.79 9.10 -2.13
C VAL A 51 -32.86 9.83 -3.09
N THR A 52 -33.08 11.13 -3.26
CA THR A 52 -32.21 12.01 -4.04
C THR A 52 -31.40 12.89 -3.09
N LEU A 53 -30.08 12.78 -3.11
CA LEU A 53 -29.17 13.55 -2.26
C LEU A 53 -28.39 14.58 -3.06
N THR A 54 -28.27 15.80 -2.52
CA THR A 54 -27.45 16.86 -3.10
C THR A 54 -26.72 17.68 -2.04
N LYS A 55 -25.48 18.03 -2.36
CA LYS A 55 -24.63 18.93 -1.62
C LYS A 55 -23.64 19.55 -2.60
N GLN A 56 -23.49 20.87 -2.58
CA GLN A 56 -22.47 21.54 -3.39
C GLN A 56 -21.08 20.99 -3.05
N GLY A 57 -20.29 20.65 -4.07
CA GLY A 57 -18.96 20.06 -3.91
C GLY A 57 -18.97 18.54 -3.74
N PHE A 58 -20.12 17.88 -3.90
CA PHE A 58 -20.26 16.43 -3.90
C PHE A 58 -21.11 15.96 -5.08
N GLY A 59 -20.84 14.73 -5.53
CA GLY A 59 -21.63 14.09 -6.56
C GLY A 59 -23.06 13.80 -6.09
N SER A 60 -24.05 14.45 -6.70
CA SER A 60 -25.46 14.17 -6.44
C SER A 60 -25.79 12.73 -6.80
N LYS A 61 -26.63 12.10 -5.98
CA LYS A 61 -26.91 10.66 -6.06
C LYS A 61 -28.39 10.39 -5.92
N ILE A 62 -28.88 9.39 -6.63
CA ILE A 62 -30.23 8.83 -6.47
C ILE A 62 -30.07 7.36 -6.09
N VAL A 63 -30.71 6.94 -5.00
CA VAL A 63 -30.68 5.56 -4.50
C VAL A 63 -32.06 5.10 -4.08
N ASN A 64 -32.33 3.82 -4.19
CA ASN A 64 -33.51 3.21 -3.58
C ASN A 64 -33.09 2.59 -2.24
N VAL A 65 -33.82 2.89 -1.18
CA VAL A 65 -33.54 2.40 0.19
C VAL A 65 -34.80 1.86 0.83
N HIS A 66 -34.65 0.88 1.72
CA HIS A 66 -35.72 0.38 2.55
C HIS A 66 -35.54 0.88 4.00
N LEU A 67 -36.47 1.71 4.48
CA LEU A 67 -36.48 2.21 5.85
C LEU A 67 -37.22 1.23 6.78
N GLY A 68 -36.80 1.15 8.04
CA GLY A 68 -37.39 0.26 9.06
C GLY A 68 -36.38 -0.65 9.78
N GLY A 69 -35.13 -0.65 9.32
CA GLY A 69 -34.01 -1.33 9.96
C GLY A 69 -33.03 -0.38 10.65
N ARG A 70 -31.74 -0.73 10.58
CA ARG A 70 -30.65 0.17 11.00
C ARG A 70 -30.65 1.43 10.12
N PRO A 71 -30.23 2.60 10.66
CA PRO A 71 -30.09 3.81 9.87
C PRO A 71 -29.24 3.56 8.62
N HIS A 72 -29.74 3.97 7.46
CA HIS A 72 -29.04 3.80 6.18
C HIS A 72 -27.77 4.66 6.14
N GLN A 73 -26.68 4.14 5.59
CA GLN A 73 -25.40 4.85 5.51
C GLN A 73 -25.19 5.37 4.09
N PHE A 74 -25.71 6.56 3.79
CA PHE A 74 -25.49 7.24 2.52
C PHE A 74 -24.03 7.67 2.36
N ARG A 75 -23.49 7.49 1.16
CA ARG A 75 -22.11 7.87 0.81
C ARG A 75 -22.16 8.84 -0.37
N LEU A 76 -21.53 10.01 -0.21
CA LEU A 76 -21.35 10.99 -1.28
C LEU A 76 -19.86 11.14 -1.56
N LEU A 77 -19.49 11.08 -2.84
CA LEU A 77 -18.11 11.29 -3.27
C LEU A 77 -17.89 12.79 -3.51
N ALA A 78 -16.82 13.35 -2.96
CA ALA A 78 -16.46 14.75 -3.20
C ALA A 78 -16.16 15.02 -4.69
N ASP A 79 -16.49 16.21 -5.17
CA ASP A 79 -16.19 16.67 -6.53
C ASP A 79 -14.67 16.76 -6.71
N GLY A 80 -14.08 15.81 -7.41
CA GLY A 80 -12.62 15.64 -7.44
C GLY A 80 -12.07 15.17 -8.78
N LEU A 81 -10.83 14.73 -8.74
CA LEU A 81 -10.22 13.91 -9.78
C LEU A 81 -9.54 12.73 -9.08
N LEU A 82 -9.99 11.53 -9.37
CA LEU A 82 -9.49 10.30 -8.77
C LEU A 82 -9.50 9.21 -9.83
N GLY A 83 -8.54 8.28 -9.77
CA GLY A 83 -8.52 7.16 -10.70
C GLY A 83 -7.76 5.95 -10.21
N PHE A 84 -7.98 4.81 -10.84
CA PHE A 84 -7.17 3.61 -10.69
C PHE A 84 -7.34 2.70 -11.92
N MET A 85 -6.37 1.81 -12.12
CA MET A 85 -6.47 0.72 -13.10
C MET A 85 -7.21 -0.47 -12.52
N TRP A 86 -8.00 -1.17 -13.33
CA TRP A 86 -8.67 -2.40 -12.92
C TRP A 86 -8.59 -3.55 -13.95
N PRO A 87 -7.91 -4.68 -13.67
CA PRO A 87 -7.13 -4.94 -12.46
C PRO A 87 -5.91 -4.02 -12.34
N LYS A 88 -5.41 -3.84 -11.11
CA LYS A 88 -4.27 -2.96 -10.79
C LYS A 88 -2.91 -3.49 -11.28
N TRP A 89 -2.87 -4.78 -11.60
CA TRP A 89 -1.70 -5.46 -12.13
C TRP A 89 -2.12 -6.46 -13.20
N VAL A 90 -1.26 -6.62 -14.20
CA VAL A 90 -1.47 -7.50 -15.35
C VAL A 90 -0.14 -7.99 -15.89
N ARG A 91 -0.17 -8.90 -16.86
CA ARG A 91 0.97 -9.22 -17.71
C ARG A 91 0.93 -8.41 -19.00
N SER A 92 2.09 -8.17 -19.58
CA SER A 92 2.24 -7.62 -20.93
C SER A 92 1.26 -8.26 -21.92
N GLY A 93 0.51 -7.41 -22.64
CA GLY A 93 -0.52 -7.84 -23.61
C GLY A 93 -1.92 -8.08 -23.02
N GLU A 94 -2.07 -8.20 -21.70
CA GLU A 94 -3.38 -8.21 -21.05
C GLU A 94 -3.93 -6.77 -20.95
N ARG A 95 -5.20 -6.63 -20.55
CA ARG A 95 -5.89 -5.34 -20.51
C ARG A 95 -6.36 -5.00 -19.10
N SER A 96 -6.30 -3.72 -18.78
CA SER A 96 -6.96 -3.14 -17.61
C SER A 96 -7.90 -2.03 -18.03
N GLU A 97 -8.94 -1.87 -17.24
CA GLU A 97 -9.93 -0.81 -17.31
C GLU A 97 -9.42 0.46 -16.61
N LEU A 98 -9.77 1.60 -17.18
CA LEU A 98 -9.59 2.95 -16.68
C LEU A 98 -10.83 3.31 -15.86
N ARG A 99 -10.67 3.46 -14.55
CA ARG A 99 -11.76 3.86 -13.67
C ARG A 99 -11.43 5.20 -13.06
N VAL A 100 -12.09 6.24 -13.58
CA VAL A 100 -11.78 7.64 -13.23
C VAL A 100 -13.06 8.36 -12.86
N HIS A 101 -13.02 9.06 -11.72
CA HIS A 101 -14.02 10.03 -11.31
C HIS A 101 -13.55 11.43 -11.70
N SER A 102 -14.39 12.16 -12.42
CA SER A 102 -14.24 13.61 -12.58
C SER A 102 -15.58 14.28 -12.82
N VAL A 103 -15.74 15.52 -12.35
CA VAL A 103 -16.94 16.34 -12.60
C VAL A 103 -16.80 17.24 -13.83
N GLU A 104 -15.67 17.14 -14.54
CA GLU A 104 -15.36 17.84 -15.78
C GLU A 104 -14.61 16.90 -16.73
N GLN A 105 -14.33 17.36 -17.96
CA GLN A 105 -13.50 16.61 -18.89
C GLN A 105 -12.07 16.47 -18.36
N TYR A 106 -11.42 15.35 -18.68
CA TYR A 106 -10.02 15.13 -18.31
C TYR A 106 -9.24 14.45 -19.43
N GLN A 107 -7.93 14.66 -19.43
CA GLN A 107 -7.00 13.95 -20.30
C GLN A 107 -6.27 12.88 -19.49
N LEU A 108 -6.09 11.69 -20.08
CA LEU A 108 -5.21 10.65 -19.55
C LEU A 108 -3.94 10.52 -20.40
N SER A 109 -2.81 10.35 -19.73
CA SER A 109 -1.53 10.01 -20.35
C SER A 109 -0.88 8.84 -19.62
N LEU A 110 -0.19 7.98 -20.36
CA LEU A 110 0.49 6.79 -19.84
C LEU A 110 2.01 7.03 -19.79
N TRP A 111 2.63 6.67 -18.68
CA TRP A 111 4.04 6.86 -18.41
C TRP A 111 4.66 5.59 -17.84
N ARG A 112 5.88 5.26 -18.23
CA ARG A 112 6.70 4.25 -17.55
C ARG A 112 7.65 4.94 -16.58
N TYR A 113 7.77 4.40 -15.38
CA TYR A 113 8.60 4.94 -14.31
C TYR A 113 9.86 4.07 -14.13
N GLY A 114 11.00 4.61 -14.58
CA GLY A 114 12.34 4.02 -14.45
C GLY A 114 13.36 5.08 -14.04
N LEU A 115 14.60 5.02 -14.53
CA LEU A 115 15.58 6.10 -14.29
C LEU A 115 15.10 7.44 -14.84
N ARG A 116 14.36 7.39 -15.94
CA ARG A 116 13.61 8.51 -16.50
C ARG A 116 12.15 8.10 -16.58
N LYS A 117 11.25 9.08 -16.46
CA LYS A 117 9.87 8.86 -16.88
C LYS A 117 9.82 8.85 -18.40
N GLU A 118 9.25 7.80 -18.96
CA GLU A 118 9.06 7.67 -20.40
C GLU A 118 7.57 7.88 -20.71
N LEU A 119 7.23 8.95 -21.43
CA LEU A 119 5.87 9.15 -21.93
C LEU A 119 5.59 8.11 -23.02
N PHE A 120 4.66 7.20 -22.77
CA PHE A 120 4.16 6.29 -23.79
C PHE A 120 3.20 7.00 -24.74
N GLY A 121 2.41 7.93 -24.23
CA GLY A 121 1.54 8.76 -25.03
C GLY A 121 0.34 9.28 -24.24
N VAL A 122 -0.40 10.16 -24.90
CA VAL A 122 -1.75 10.55 -24.47
C VAL A 122 -2.68 9.40 -24.83
N ILE A 123 -3.42 8.88 -23.85
CA ILE A 123 -4.48 7.89 -24.08
C ILE A 123 -5.66 8.57 -24.76
N GLY A 124 -6.09 9.72 -24.23
CA GLY A 124 -7.17 10.49 -24.81
C GLY A 124 -7.75 11.53 -23.87
N TRP A 125 -8.65 12.34 -24.43
CA TRP A 125 -9.60 13.13 -23.65
C TRP A 125 -10.84 12.29 -23.39
N TYR A 126 -11.36 12.43 -22.18
CA TYR A 126 -12.54 11.75 -21.70
C TYR A 126 -13.54 12.81 -21.28
N ASP A 127 -14.61 12.90 -22.06
CA ASP A 127 -15.78 13.71 -21.84
C ASP A 127 -17.03 12.95 -22.32
N GLU A 128 -18.20 13.47 -21.99
CA GLU A 128 -19.47 12.99 -22.54
C GLU A 128 -20.43 14.18 -22.62
N HIS A 129 -21.41 14.12 -23.50
CA HIS A 129 -22.39 15.19 -23.76
C HIS A 129 -23.26 15.56 -22.53
N GLY A 130 -23.50 14.64 -21.60
CA GLY A 130 -24.26 14.86 -20.39
C GLY A 130 -23.50 15.72 -19.37
N PRO A 131 -24.19 16.62 -18.64
CA PRO A 131 -23.55 17.42 -17.61
C PRO A 131 -22.97 16.51 -16.53
N ARG A 132 -21.68 16.69 -16.21
CA ARG A 132 -20.95 15.88 -15.21
C ARG A 132 -21.03 14.37 -15.48
N ALA A 133 -21.18 13.94 -16.73
CA ALA A 133 -21.39 12.53 -17.08
C ALA A 133 -20.21 11.60 -16.72
N MET A 134 -19.02 12.16 -16.53
CA MET A 134 -17.82 11.43 -16.08
C MET A 134 -17.75 11.24 -14.56
N MET A 135 -18.73 11.79 -13.84
CA MET A 135 -18.80 11.71 -12.39
C MET A 135 -19.19 10.30 -11.98
N GLN A 136 -18.25 9.61 -11.32
CA GLN A 136 -18.55 8.34 -10.66
C GLN A 136 -19.20 8.57 -9.30
N LEU A 137 -19.91 7.54 -8.84
CA LEU A 137 -20.51 7.47 -7.51
C LEU A 137 -19.86 6.34 -6.72
N THR A 138 -20.01 6.35 -5.40
CA THR A 138 -19.65 5.21 -4.54
C THR A 138 -20.92 4.50 -4.06
N PRO A 139 -20.87 3.18 -3.81
CA PRO A 139 -21.98 2.47 -3.16
C PRO A 139 -22.25 3.04 -1.76
N ASP A 140 -23.45 2.82 -1.25
CA ASP A 140 -23.76 3.15 0.15
C ASP A 140 -23.19 2.10 1.12
N GLY A 141 -23.02 2.46 2.40
CA GLY A 141 -22.44 1.57 3.42
C GLY A 141 -20.93 1.39 3.33
N ASP A 142 -20.44 0.23 3.77
CA ASP A 142 -19.02 -0.11 3.83
C ASP A 142 -18.53 -0.75 2.52
N TYR A 143 -18.41 0.07 1.49
CA TYR A 143 -17.87 -0.36 0.20
C TYR A 143 -16.37 -0.69 0.24
N THR A 144 -15.67 -0.52 1.37
CA THR A 144 -14.30 -1.03 1.46
C THR A 144 -14.25 -2.55 1.37
N GLN A 145 -15.36 -3.24 1.60
CA GLN A 145 -15.45 -4.70 1.49
C GLN A 145 -15.71 -5.17 0.06
N THR A 146 -16.30 -4.33 -0.80
CA THR A 146 -16.85 -4.75 -2.10
C THR A 146 -16.23 -4.02 -3.29
N GLY A 147 -15.65 -2.84 -3.09
CA GLY A 147 -15.16 -1.97 -4.17
C GLY A 147 -16.10 -0.81 -4.49
N VAL A 148 -15.60 0.13 -5.31
CA VAL A 148 -16.33 1.37 -5.66
C VAL A 148 -17.28 1.23 -6.84
N GLU A 149 -17.23 0.13 -7.58
CA GLU A 149 -18.16 -0.18 -8.69
C GLU A 149 -18.18 0.85 -9.83
N TRP A 150 -17.09 1.62 -9.99
CA TRP A 150 -16.97 2.59 -11.07
C TRP A 150 -17.08 1.91 -12.43
N ASN A 151 -17.70 2.61 -13.37
CA ASN A 151 -18.06 2.13 -14.70
C ASN A 151 -19.16 1.04 -14.77
N LYS A 152 -19.82 0.64 -13.66
CA LYS A 152 -20.91 -0.36 -13.73
C LYS A 152 -22.26 0.22 -14.17
N LEU A 153 -22.53 1.50 -13.92
CA LEU A 153 -23.84 2.14 -14.17
C LEU A 153 -23.73 3.26 -15.21
N GLY A 154 -24.41 3.13 -16.34
CA GLY A 154 -24.45 4.17 -17.39
C GLY A 154 -23.26 4.15 -18.37
N TRP A 155 -22.32 3.23 -18.19
CA TRP A 155 -21.15 3.07 -19.06
C TRP A 155 -21.34 1.86 -19.97
N GLY A 156 -21.69 2.10 -21.23
CA GLY A 156 -21.99 1.02 -22.18
C GLY A 156 -21.71 1.33 -23.64
N THR A 157 -21.16 2.51 -23.96
CA THR A 157 -20.85 2.89 -25.35
C THR A 157 -19.56 2.18 -25.80
N PRO A 158 -19.61 1.27 -26.79
CA PRO A 158 -18.42 0.54 -27.23
C PRO A 158 -17.37 1.44 -27.88
N SER A 159 -17.78 2.64 -28.31
CA SER A 159 -16.95 3.64 -28.99
C SER A 159 -16.00 4.39 -28.06
N HIS A 160 -16.28 4.47 -26.75
CA HIS A 160 -15.41 5.09 -25.75
C HIS A 160 -14.75 4.02 -24.91
N THR A 161 -13.69 3.40 -25.44
CA THR A 161 -13.02 2.31 -24.73
C THR A 161 -12.38 2.81 -23.43
N GLN A 162 -12.78 2.19 -22.34
CA GLN A 162 -12.18 2.39 -21.02
C GLN A 162 -11.00 1.44 -20.80
N PHE A 163 -10.38 0.87 -21.83
CA PHE A 163 -9.39 -0.18 -21.64
C PHE A 163 -8.06 0.13 -22.32
N VAL A 164 -6.98 -0.15 -21.60
CA VAL A 164 -5.60 -0.02 -22.08
C VAL A 164 -4.95 -1.40 -22.09
N THR A 165 -4.23 -1.71 -23.17
CA THR A 165 -3.43 -2.94 -23.27
C THR A 165 -2.05 -2.69 -22.67
N ALA A 166 -1.60 -3.62 -21.84
CA ALA A 166 -0.34 -3.52 -21.13
C ALA A 166 0.85 -3.53 -22.12
N PRO A 167 1.78 -2.58 -22.01
CA PRO A 167 2.98 -2.55 -22.84
C PRO A 167 3.84 -3.82 -22.72
N GLU A 168 4.69 -4.08 -23.73
CA GLU A 168 5.53 -5.27 -23.79
C GLU A 168 6.65 -5.32 -22.73
N ARG A 169 7.09 -4.15 -22.27
CA ARG A 169 8.16 -4.00 -21.28
C ARG A 169 7.56 -4.07 -19.88
N SER A 170 8.07 -4.96 -19.05
CA SER A 170 7.68 -5.01 -17.64
C SER A 170 8.12 -3.73 -16.90
N GLY A 171 7.38 -3.35 -15.88
CA GLY A 171 7.74 -2.23 -15.02
C GLY A 171 6.55 -1.59 -14.33
N LEU A 172 6.86 -0.50 -13.62
CA LEU A 172 5.87 0.37 -13.00
C LEU A 172 5.42 1.40 -14.02
N TYR A 173 4.12 1.40 -14.30
CA TYR A 173 3.49 2.40 -15.14
C TYR A 173 2.62 3.30 -14.28
N TYR A 174 2.37 4.51 -14.77
CA TYR A 174 1.45 5.45 -14.16
C TYR A 174 0.57 6.06 -15.22
N LEU A 175 -0.68 6.26 -14.84
CA LEU A 175 -1.55 7.16 -15.56
C LEU A 175 -1.59 8.50 -14.86
N TRP A 176 -1.57 9.56 -15.65
CA TRP A 176 -1.80 10.92 -15.19
C TRP A 176 -3.10 11.43 -15.78
N ALA A 177 -4.07 11.69 -14.91
CA ALA A 177 -5.29 12.41 -15.21
C ALA A 177 -5.06 13.90 -14.99
N LYS A 178 -5.49 14.74 -15.94
CA LYS A 178 -5.43 16.21 -15.83
C LYS A 178 -6.71 16.85 -16.33
N THR A 179 -7.17 17.90 -15.66
CA THR A 179 -8.38 18.64 -16.02
C THR A 179 -8.06 20.06 -16.50
N PRO A 180 -8.95 20.71 -17.28
CA PRO A 180 -8.82 22.11 -17.65
C PRO A 180 -8.73 23.08 -16.45
N SER A 181 -9.37 22.75 -15.33
CA SER A 181 -9.31 23.54 -14.09
C SER A 181 -7.96 23.44 -13.36
N GLY A 182 -7.04 22.59 -13.84
CA GLY A 182 -5.70 22.43 -13.28
C GLY A 182 -5.58 21.35 -12.21
N ARG A 183 -6.62 20.54 -11.96
CA ARG A 183 -6.51 19.35 -11.10
C ARG A 183 -5.75 18.25 -11.82
N ASP A 184 -4.92 17.53 -11.09
CA ASP A 184 -4.25 16.32 -11.53
C ASP A 184 -4.35 15.20 -10.49
N PHE A 185 -4.25 13.97 -10.98
CA PHE A 185 -4.20 12.79 -10.15
C PHE A 185 -3.45 11.69 -10.91
N SER A 186 -2.55 11.00 -10.21
CA SER A 186 -1.73 9.95 -10.79
C SER A 186 -1.94 8.63 -10.06
N PHE A 187 -1.98 7.52 -10.79
CA PHE A 187 -2.17 6.20 -10.17
C PHE A 187 -1.35 5.11 -10.87
N PRO A 188 -0.82 4.15 -10.09
CA PRO A 188 0.09 3.13 -10.60
C PRO A 188 -0.63 2.03 -11.37
N TRP A 189 0.15 1.35 -12.19
CA TRP A 189 -0.21 0.11 -12.88
C TRP A 189 1.03 -0.78 -12.95
N VAL A 190 0.94 -1.99 -12.37
CA VAL A 190 2.04 -2.94 -12.38
C VAL A 190 1.92 -3.84 -13.60
N VAL A 191 2.95 -3.82 -14.46
CA VAL A 191 2.98 -4.67 -15.67
C VAL A 191 4.08 -5.70 -15.52
N ALA A 192 3.68 -6.96 -15.30
CA ALA A 192 4.55 -8.13 -15.32
C ALA A 192 4.89 -8.53 -16.76
N PRO A 193 6.02 -9.21 -17.00
CA PRO A 193 6.36 -9.66 -18.33
C PRO A 193 5.44 -10.82 -18.77
N ALA A 194 5.24 -10.95 -20.09
CA ALA A 194 4.54 -12.10 -20.65
C ALA A 194 5.30 -13.42 -20.41
N LYS A 195 6.63 -13.37 -20.34
CA LYS A 195 7.53 -14.47 -19.90
C LYS A 195 8.75 -13.81 -19.26
N PRO A 196 9.41 -14.43 -18.26
CA PRO A 196 10.61 -13.86 -17.64
C PRO A 196 11.62 -13.37 -18.69
N LYS A 197 12.03 -12.11 -18.58
CA LYS A 197 13.01 -11.46 -19.48
C LYS A 197 14.30 -11.08 -18.77
N ALA A 198 14.29 -10.99 -17.44
CA ALA A 198 15.44 -10.60 -16.63
C ALA A 198 15.94 -11.73 -15.70
N LYS A 199 17.06 -11.47 -15.02
CA LYS A 199 17.57 -12.33 -13.92
C LYS A 199 17.13 -11.84 -12.54
N ILE A 200 16.59 -10.64 -12.46
CA ILE A 200 16.09 -10.00 -11.24
C ILE A 200 14.57 -9.90 -11.35
N ALA A 201 13.86 -10.38 -10.33
CA ALA A 201 12.46 -10.06 -10.11
C ALA A 201 12.37 -9.05 -8.95
N VAL A 202 11.56 -8.01 -9.14
CA VAL A 202 11.20 -7.05 -8.08
C VAL A 202 9.72 -7.24 -7.76
N LEU A 203 9.37 -7.26 -6.48
CA LEU A 203 7.98 -7.25 -6.02
C LEU A 203 7.55 -5.86 -5.58
N ALA A 204 6.49 -5.35 -6.19
CA ALA A 204 5.78 -4.17 -5.73
C ALA A 204 4.91 -4.50 -4.51
N CYS A 205 4.91 -3.67 -3.46
CA CYS A 205 4.22 -3.95 -2.20
C CYS A 205 2.70 -3.70 -2.27
N THR A 206 2.02 -4.26 -3.27
CA THR A 206 0.60 -4.03 -3.57
C THR A 206 -0.34 -4.35 -2.40
N ASN A 207 0.00 -5.32 -1.54
CA ASN A 207 -0.78 -5.61 -0.34
C ASN A 207 -0.61 -4.49 0.70
N THR A 208 0.61 -3.99 0.90
CA THR A 208 0.87 -2.80 1.73
C THR A 208 0.11 -1.59 1.17
N TRP A 209 0.06 -1.41 -0.14
CA TRP A 209 -0.70 -0.30 -0.74
C TRP A 209 -2.18 -0.34 -0.34
N ASN A 210 -2.80 -1.52 -0.41
CA ASN A 210 -4.20 -1.69 -0.01
C ASN A 210 -4.40 -1.63 1.51
N ALA A 211 -3.48 -2.16 2.33
CA ALA A 211 -3.59 -2.16 3.78
C ALA A 211 -3.53 -0.74 4.38
N TYR A 212 -2.80 0.18 3.74
CA TYR A 212 -2.73 1.60 4.11
C TYR A 212 -3.82 2.45 3.42
N ASN A 213 -4.56 1.91 2.46
CA ASN A 213 -5.58 2.63 1.71
C ASN A 213 -6.84 2.84 2.55
N ASN A 214 -7.02 4.07 3.06
CA ASN A 214 -8.17 4.48 3.84
C ASN A 214 -9.32 5.08 2.99
N PHE A 215 -9.24 5.03 1.66
CA PHE A 215 -10.34 5.41 0.79
C PHE A 215 -11.56 4.51 1.04
N GLY A 216 -12.68 5.10 1.42
CA GLY A 216 -13.88 4.44 1.93
C GLY A 216 -14.05 4.47 3.45
N GLY A 217 -13.06 4.99 4.18
CA GLY A 217 -13.11 5.18 5.62
C GLY A 217 -12.52 4.05 6.46
N ARG A 218 -11.93 3.03 5.83
CA ARG A 218 -11.23 1.91 6.49
C ARG A 218 -9.90 1.59 5.85
N SER A 219 -8.93 1.26 6.69
CA SER A 219 -7.64 0.66 6.36
C SER A 219 -7.20 -0.19 7.55
N ASN A 220 -6.04 -0.85 7.50
CA ASN A 220 -5.53 -1.57 8.66
C ASN A 220 -5.17 -0.65 9.86
N TYR A 221 -5.18 0.67 9.66
CA TYR A 221 -4.83 1.66 10.67
C TYR A 221 -6.01 2.54 11.10
N ILE A 222 -7.11 2.56 10.34
CA ILE A 222 -8.31 3.36 10.57
C ILE A 222 -9.52 2.42 10.47
N ASN A 223 -10.33 2.30 11.53
CA ASN A 223 -11.52 1.43 11.51
C ASN A 223 -11.20 0.01 11.01
N ALA A 224 -10.13 -0.57 11.59
CA ALA A 224 -9.45 -1.73 11.04
C ALA A 224 -10.37 -2.95 10.94
N ASP A 225 -11.14 -3.25 11.98
CA ASP A 225 -12.05 -4.39 11.99
C ASP A 225 -13.32 -4.15 11.15
N ARG A 226 -13.97 -2.99 11.30
CA ARG A 226 -15.20 -2.63 10.59
C ARG A 226 -15.46 -1.12 10.59
N LEU A 227 -16.39 -0.68 9.76
CA LEU A 227 -16.86 0.71 9.74
C LEU A 227 -17.72 1.00 10.99
N PRO A 228 -17.54 2.13 11.69
CA PRO A 228 -18.38 2.47 12.84
C PRO A 228 -19.83 2.73 12.41
N HIS A 229 -20.78 2.63 13.34
CA HIS A 229 -22.19 2.84 13.03
C HIS A 229 -22.52 4.28 12.62
N GLU A 230 -21.79 5.25 13.18
CA GLU A 230 -21.93 6.67 12.88
C GLU A 230 -20.68 7.17 12.15
N PRO A 231 -20.83 8.10 11.18
CA PRO A 231 -19.69 8.72 10.54
C PRO A 231 -18.96 9.65 11.50
N VAL A 232 -17.66 9.80 11.25
CA VAL A 232 -16.75 10.54 12.11
C VAL A 232 -16.99 12.04 11.94
N VAL A 233 -17.15 12.79 13.03
CA VAL A 233 -17.13 14.27 12.96
C VAL A 233 -15.71 14.79 13.17
N ASN A 234 -15.00 14.23 14.15
CA ASN A 234 -13.61 14.56 14.43
C ASN A 234 -12.78 13.29 14.69
N ALA A 235 -11.85 13.02 13.78
CA ALA A 235 -11.00 11.83 13.84
C ALA A 235 -10.30 11.66 15.19
N ARG A 236 -9.68 12.71 15.74
CA ARG A 236 -8.92 12.61 17.01
C ARG A 236 -9.80 12.41 18.24
N LEU A 237 -11.03 12.90 18.20
CA LEU A 237 -11.96 12.78 19.31
C LEU A 237 -12.75 11.49 19.29
N GLU A 238 -12.88 10.81 18.14
CA GLU A 238 -13.82 9.69 17.98
C GLU A 238 -13.16 8.39 17.53
N LEU A 239 -12.09 8.42 16.74
CA LEU A 239 -11.46 7.19 16.28
C LEU A 239 -10.72 6.50 17.41
N GLU A 240 -10.94 5.20 17.55
CA GLU A 240 -10.27 4.37 18.55
C GLU A 240 -8.75 4.49 18.48
N ARG A 241 -8.19 4.68 17.28
CA ARG A 241 -6.77 4.95 17.06
C ARG A 241 -6.19 6.03 17.97
N TYR A 242 -6.96 7.09 18.24
CA TYR A 242 -6.50 8.23 19.04
C TYR A 242 -7.03 8.23 20.47
N GLN A 243 -8.13 7.54 20.73
CA GLN A 243 -8.68 7.40 22.07
C GLN A 243 -7.96 6.34 22.91
N GLN A 244 -7.32 5.36 22.27
CA GLN A 244 -6.61 4.29 22.97
C GLN A 244 -5.18 4.71 23.34
N PRO A 245 -4.67 4.32 24.52
CA PRO A 245 -3.35 4.75 25.00
C PRO A 245 -2.17 4.01 24.34
N LEU A 246 -2.42 2.95 23.56
CA LEU A 246 -1.38 2.10 22.96
C LEU A 246 -1.20 2.41 21.47
N ALA A 247 0.06 2.48 21.02
CA ALA A 247 0.46 2.85 19.65
C ALA A 247 -0.24 2.04 18.54
N PHE A 248 -0.57 0.78 18.84
CA PHE A 248 -1.24 -0.16 17.92
C PHE A 248 -2.58 -0.68 18.46
N GLY A 249 -3.26 0.08 19.32
CA GLY A 249 -4.49 -0.34 20.00
C GLY A 249 -5.67 -0.72 19.07
N THR A 250 -5.63 -0.32 17.80
CA THR A 250 -6.61 -0.72 16.77
C THR A 250 -6.52 -2.18 16.37
N TRP A 251 -5.45 -2.88 16.73
CA TRP A 251 -5.19 -4.28 16.36
C TRP A 251 -5.64 -5.29 17.41
N ARG A 252 -6.38 -4.87 18.43
CA ARG A 252 -6.88 -5.74 19.51
C ARG A 252 -7.95 -6.75 19.09
N PHE A 253 -8.73 -6.43 18.04
CA PHE A 253 -9.85 -7.26 17.59
C PHE A 253 -9.37 -8.60 17.06
N ARG A 254 -10.20 -9.64 17.15
CA ARG A 254 -9.85 -10.97 16.64
C ARG A 254 -9.82 -10.95 15.12
N ASP A 255 -8.97 -11.78 14.52
CA ASP A 255 -8.84 -11.86 13.06
C ASP A 255 -10.16 -12.15 12.34
N ALA A 256 -11.03 -12.96 12.95
CA ALA A 256 -12.35 -13.30 12.41
C ALA A 256 -13.32 -12.10 12.39
N GLU A 257 -13.06 -11.06 13.17
CA GLU A 257 -13.85 -9.83 13.21
C GLU A 257 -13.41 -8.83 12.13
N TYR A 258 -12.27 -9.07 11.48
CA TYR A 258 -11.74 -8.20 10.44
C TYR A 258 -12.51 -8.39 9.13
N ALA A 259 -13.35 -7.40 8.81
CA ALA A 259 -14.02 -7.32 7.52
C ALA A 259 -13.00 -6.98 6.41
N PRO A 260 -13.10 -7.59 5.23
CA PRO A 260 -12.06 -7.51 4.20
C PRO A 260 -11.92 -6.11 3.59
N LEU A 261 -10.80 -5.87 2.92
CA LEU A 261 -10.45 -4.66 2.16
C LEU A 261 -10.32 -5.00 0.67
N SER A 262 -11.25 -4.52 -0.14
CA SER A 262 -11.24 -4.66 -1.60
C SER A 262 -10.09 -3.89 -2.24
N PHE A 263 -9.46 -4.49 -3.25
CA PHE A 263 -8.51 -3.81 -4.12
C PHE A 263 -9.20 -2.90 -5.14
N GLU A 264 -10.50 -3.02 -5.37
CA GLU A 264 -11.27 -2.25 -6.36
C GLU A 264 -11.60 -0.83 -5.88
N ARG A 265 -10.55 -0.06 -5.56
CA ARG A 265 -10.64 1.30 -4.98
C ARG A 265 -9.47 2.17 -5.44
N PRO A 266 -9.66 3.50 -5.59
CA PRO A 266 -8.56 4.45 -5.71
C PRO A 266 -7.55 4.31 -4.57
N GLU A 267 -6.26 4.55 -4.84
CA GLU A 267 -5.18 4.55 -3.85
C GLU A 267 -4.53 5.94 -3.80
N PRO A 268 -5.12 6.93 -3.09
CA PRO A 268 -4.60 8.29 -3.07
C PRO A 268 -3.16 8.40 -2.55
N HIS A 269 -2.71 7.45 -1.72
CA HIS A 269 -1.33 7.41 -1.22
C HIS A 269 -0.28 7.02 -2.26
N ASN A 270 -0.70 6.46 -3.40
CA ASN A 270 0.17 6.21 -4.55
C ASN A 270 0.23 7.39 -5.53
N HIS A 271 -0.53 8.46 -5.31
CA HIS A 271 -0.41 9.68 -6.11
C HIS A 271 0.87 10.43 -5.77
N PHE A 272 1.56 10.91 -6.82
CA PHE A 272 2.69 11.80 -6.70
C PHE A 272 2.23 13.24 -6.47
N LEU A 273 2.67 13.85 -5.36
CA LEU A 273 2.31 15.23 -5.01
C LEU A 273 2.92 16.28 -5.95
N ASP A 274 3.93 15.90 -6.72
CA ASP A 274 4.50 16.69 -7.80
C ASP A 274 4.92 15.78 -8.96
N ALA A 275 5.17 16.36 -10.13
CA ALA A 275 5.63 15.62 -11.28
C ALA A 275 7.15 15.37 -11.29
N GLY A 276 7.87 15.43 -10.16
CA GLY A 276 9.33 15.42 -10.07
C GLY A 276 10.05 14.21 -10.68
N GLU A 277 11.37 14.19 -10.60
CA GLU A 277 12.26 13.15 -11.12
C GLU A 277 12.63 12.11 -10.05
N VAL A 278 13.20 10.97 -10.48
CA VAL A 278 13.46 9.83 -9.59
C VAL A 278 14.45 10.15 -8.46
N ALA A 279 15.33 11.13 -8.68
CA ALA A 279 16.32 11.59 -7.70
C ALA A 279 15.83 12.73 -6.82
N ASP A 280 14.59 13.20 -7.00
CA ASP A 280 13.99 14.22 -6.13
C ASP A 280 13.55 13.60 -4.79
N PRO A 281 13.41 14.42 -3.73
CA PRO A 281 12.86 13.96 -2.46
C PRO A 281 11.49 13.27 -2.61
N VAL A 282 11.26 12.23 -1.80
CA VAL A 282 9.97 11.56 -1.72
C VAL A 282 9.09 12.33 -0.75
N LEU A 283 8.24 13.18 -1.30
CA LEU A 283 7.30 13.98 -0.51
C LEU A 283 6.25 13.09 0.17
N GLY A 284 5.82 13.50 1.36
CA GLY A 284 4.62 12.98 2.00
C GLY A 284 4.84 11.81 2.95
N ARG A 285 3.80 11.57 3.76
CA ARG A 285 3.87 10.61 4.86
C ARG A 285 3.86 9.16 4.38
N VAL A 286 2.88 8.79 3.55
CA VAL A 286 2.67 7.38 3.21
C VAL A 286 3.47 7.04 1.95
N GLN A 287 3.59 7.98 1.02
CA GLN A 287 4.33 7.89 -0.24
C GLN A 287 5.74 7.31 -0.10
N CYS A 288 6.44 7.65 0.99
CA CYS A 288 7.78 7.15 1.30
C CYS A 288 7.88 5.61 1.40
N GLY A 289 6.79 4.93 1.76
CA GLY A 289 6.72 3.45 1.86
C GLY A 289 5.79 2.82 0.82
N GLN A 290 5.48 3.54 -0.26
CA GLN A 290 4.51 3.14 -1.30
C GLN A 290 5.17 3.23 -2.68
N ALA A 291 4.37 3.15 -3.75
CA ALA A 291 4.88 3.20 -5.12
C ALA A 291 5.83 4.40 -5.41
N PRO A 292 5.60 5.62 -4.89
CA PRO A 292 6.57 6.72 -5.03
C PRO A 292 7.95 6.43 -4.43
N GLY A 293 8.01 5.79 -3.26
CA GLY A 293 9.26 5.33 -2.64
C GLY A 293 9.90 4.18 -3.42
N GLU A 294 9.10 3.20 -3.85
CA GLU A 294 9.56 2.04 -4.63
C GLU A 294 10.17 2.42 -5.98
N TRP A 295 9.69 3.49 -6.61
CA TRP A 295 10.24 3.99 -7.88
C TRP A 295 11.76 4.26 -7.79
N ARG A 296 12.30 4.66 -6.63
CA ARG A 296 13.73 4.95 -6.46
C ARG A 296 14.59 3.70 -6.66
N LEU A 297 14.10 2.53 -6.28
CA LEU A 297 14.78 1.25 -6.56
C LEU A 297 14.83 0.98 -8.06
N LEU A 298 13.72 1.16 -8.77
CA LEU A 298 13.63 0.92 -10.21
C LEU A 298 14.55 1.87 -10.98
N GLY A 299 14.59 3.15 -10.60
CA GLY A 299 15.51 4.12 -11.17
C GLY A 299 16.97 3.78 -10.91
N TRP A 300 17.31 3.33 -9.70
CA TRP A 300 18.67 2.90 -9.37
C TRP A 300 19.10 1.65 -10.15
N LEU A 301 18.22 0.65 -10.29
CA LEU A 301 18.51 -0.55 -11.09
C LEU A 301 18.88 -0.18 -12.53
N GLU A 302 18.10 0.71 -13.15
CA GLU A 302 18.39 1.19 -14.50
C GLU A 302 19.65 2.06 -14.57
N HIS A 303 19.92 2.88 -13.55
CA HIS A 303 21.15 3.67 -13.46
C HIS A 303 22.41 2.79 -13.45
N GLU A 304 22.36 1.67 -12.72
CA GLU A 304 23.48 0.72 -12.63
C GLU A 304 23.48 -0.32 -13.77
N GLY A 305 22.51 -0.26 -14.70
CA GLY A 305 22.46 -1.11 -15.89
C GLY A 305 21.89 -2.51 -15.66
N TYR A 306 21.07 -2.70 -14.63
CA TYR A 306 20.40 -3.96 -14.35
C TYR A 306 19.03 -4.06 -15.04
N ASP A 307 18.82 -5.12 -15.80
CA ASP A 307 17.49 -5.53 -16.25
C ASP A 307 16.71 -6.19 -15.11
N TYR A 308 15.42 -5.89 -15.01
CA TYR A 308 14.51 -6.47 -14.03
C TYR A 308 13.11 -6.67 -14.62
N ASP A 309 12.38 -7.62 -14.05
CA ASP A 309 10.94 -7.77 -14.23
C ASP A 309 10.23 -7.35 -12.93
N LEU A 310 9.13 -6.61 -13.04
CA LEU A 310 8.31 -6.17 -11.91
C LEU A 310 7.03 -6.99 -11.82
N TYR A 311 6.71 -7.46 -10.62
CA TYR A 311 5.50 -8.22 -10.32
C TYR A 311 4.74 -7.61 -9.14
N ALA A 312 3.42 -7.79 -9.13
CA ALA A 312 2.61 -7.54 -7.94
C ALA A 312 2.69 -8.73 -6.97
N GLU A 313 2.44 -8.51 -5.69
CA GLU A 313 2.44 -9.57 -4.67
C GLU A 313 1.41 -10.67 -4.94
N ALA A 314 0.24 -10.30 -5.48
CA ALA A 314 -0.77 -11.27 -5.92
C ALA A 314 -0.23 -12.26 -6.96
N GLN A 315 0.67 -11.81 -7.86
CA GLN A 315 1.27 -12.67 -8.87
C GLN A 315 2.29 -13.65 -8.27
N LEU A 316 2.92 -13.33 -7.13
CA LEU A 316 3.69 -14.31 -6.35
C LEU A 316 2.76 -15.31 -5.66
N HIS A 317 1.68 -14.83 -5.04
CA HIS A 317 0.68 -15.67 -4.37
C HIS A 317 0.09 -16.72 -5.32
N GLU A 318 -0.35 -16.29 -6.49
CA GLU A 318 -0.98 -17.15 -7.51
C GLU A 318 0.02 -18.09 -8.21
N GLY A 319 1.30 -17.73 -8.26
CA GLY A 319 2.34 -18.49 -8.97
C GLY A 319 2.62 -18.02 -10.39
N THR A 320 2.04 -16.88 -10.75
CA THR A 320 2.32 -16.16 -11.99
C THR A 320 3.77 -15.66 -12.05
N LEU A 321 4.42 -15.38 -10.91
CA LEU A 321 5.86 -15.17 -10.79
C LEU A 321 6.60 -16.51 -10.61
N PRO A 322 7.29 -17.04 -11.63
CA PRO A 322 8.05 -18.27 -11.52
C PRO A 322 9.43 -18.01 -10.88
N LEU A 323 9.54 -18.14 -9.56
CA LEU A 323 10.79 -17.84 -8.81
C LEU A 323 12.04 -18.54 -9.39
N ASP A 324 11.91 -19.78 -9.86
CA ASP A 324 13.02 -20.55 -10.44
C ASP A 324 13.58 -19.99 -11.75
N ALA A 325 12.86 -19.07 -12.41
CA ALA A 325 13.36 -18.37 -13.59
C ALA A 325 14.34 -17.24 -13.25
N TYR A 326 14.36 -16.82 -11.98
CA TYR A 326 15.12 -15.67 -11.49
C TYR A 326 16.33 -16.11 -10.66
N ARG A 327 17.37 -15.29 -10.68
CA ARG A 327 18.53 -15.45 -9.78
C ARG A 327 18.33 -14.71 -8.48
N VAL A 328 17.65 -13.57 -8.54
CA VAL A 328 17.45 -12.66 -7.42
C VAL A 328 15.99 -12.25 -7.34
N LEU A 329 15.43 -12.34 -6.13
CA LEU A 329 14.17 -11.68 -5.77
C LEU A 329 14.50 -10.47 -4.89
N VAL A 330 13.93 -9.31 -5.22
CA VAL A 330 14.10 -8.06 -4.47
C VAL A 330 12.80 -7.68 -3.79
N LEU A 331 12.88 -7.44 -2.48
CA LEU A 331 11.79 -6.92 -1.66
C LEU A 331 12.16 -5.51 -1.17
N ALA A 332 11.33 -4.52 -1.49
CA ALA A 332 11.48 -3.14 -1.05
C ALA A 332 10.18 -2.37 -1.31
N VAL A 333 9.90 -1.22 -0.71
CA VAL A 333 10.61 -0.56 0.41
C VAL A 333 9.99 -0.98 1.75
N HIS A 334 8.74 -1.43 1.72
CA HIS A 334 7.95 -1.72 2.92
C HIS A 334 6.97 -2.90 2.69
N PRO A 335 7.50 -4.13 2.51
CA PRO A 335 6.69 -5.32 2.20
C PRO A 335 6.03 -5.91 3.47
N GLU A 336 5.24 -5.11 4.19
CA GLU A 336 4.71 -5.45 5.52
C GLU A 336 3.63 -6.56 5.51
N TYR A 337 2.81 -6.64 4.46
CA TYR A 337 1.62 -7.48 4.41
C TYR A 337 1.78 -8.65 3.42
N TRP A 338 1.96 -9.86 3.94
CA TRP A 338 2.29 -11.04 3.12
C TRP A 338 1.31 -12.19 3.33
N THR A 339 1.02 -12.94 2.28
CA THR A 339 0.31 -14.21 2.46
C THR A 339 1.28 -15.28 2.94
N ARG A 340 0.79 -16.24 3.73
CA ARG A 340 1.55 -17.43 4.11
C ARG A 340 2.08 -18.21 2.91
N GLU A 341 1.33 -18.24 1.81
CA GLU A 341 1.75 -18.91 0.58
C GLU A 341 2.97 -18.24 -0.05
N MET A 342 2.97 -16.90 -0.15
CA MET A 342 4.12 -16.15 -0.62
C MET A 342 5.35 -16.41 0.27
N TYR A 343 5.19 -16.35 1.59
CA TYR A 343 6.27 -16.61 2.55
C TYR A 343 6.87 -18.00 2.32
N ARG A 344 6.03 -19.04 2.27
CA ARG A 344 6.47 -20.43 2.07
C ARG A 344 7.19 -20.64 0.74
N ARG A 345 6.70 -20.04 -0.35
CA ARG A 345 7.34 -20.13 -1.67
C ARG A 345 8.73 -19.53 -1.67
N VAL A 346 8.87 -18.31 -1.14
CA VAL A 346 10.19 -17.67 -1.07
C VAL A 346 11.11 -18.41 -0.12
N LYS A 347 10.62 -18.84 1.04
CA LYS A 347 11.41 -19.64 1.98
C LYS A 347 11.88 -20.94 1.35
N GLN A 348 10.99 -21.70 0.69
CA GLN A 348 11.36 -22.92 -0.02
C GLN A 348 12.39 -22.64 -1.12
N TRP A 349 12.15 -21.62 -1.94
CA TRP A 349 13.05 -21.24 -3.03
C TRP A 349 14.45 -20.89 -2.53
N VAL A 350 14.58 -20.14 -1.42
CA VAL A 350 15.87 -19.81 -0.81
C VAL A 350 16.51 -21.03 -0.14
N PHE A 351 15.75 -21.75 0.68
CA PHE A 351 16.30 -22.78 1.58
C PHE A 351 16.60 -24.09 0.85
N GLU A 352 15.80 -24.43 -0.16
CA GLU A 352 15.88 -25.70 -0.89
C GLU A 352 16.32 -25.47 -2.34
N GLY A 353 15.81 -24.42 -2.99
CA GLY A 353 16.07 -24.12 -4.41
C GLY A 353 17.39 -23.36 -4.68
N GLY A 354 18.04 -22.84 -3.63
CA GLY A 354 19.25 -22.02 -3.77
C GLY A 354 18.99 -20.61 -4.28
N GLY A 355 17.78 -20.10 -4.08
CA GLY A 355 17.36 -18.74 -4.40
C GLY A 355 18.10 -17.67 -3.60
N ARG A 356 18.17 -16.46 -4.15
CA ARG A 356 18.83 -15.32 -3.51
C ARG A 356 17.86 -14.18 -3.26
N LEU A 357 17.72 -13.82 -2.00
CA LEU A 357 16.80 -12.79 -1.56
C LEU A 357 17.58 -11.53 -1.19
N VAL A 358 17.15 -10.40 -1.74
CA VAL A 358 17.66 -9.07 -1.38
C VAL A 358 16.50 -8.27 -0.78
N TYR A 359 16.58 -8.02 0.52
CA TYR A 359 15.59 -7.23 1.25
C TYR A 359 16.14 -5.84 1.55
N LEU A 360 15.66 -4.84 0.79
CA LEU A 360 16.08 -3.44 0.86
C LEU A 360 15.05 -2.54 1.57
N GLY A 361 14.20 -3.13 2.41
CA GLY A 361 13.14 -2.45 3.13
C GLY A 361 13.24 -2.56 4.65
N GLY A 362 12.23 -2.03 5.34
CA GLY A 362 12.00 -2.18 6.78
C GLY A 362 10.57 -2.64 7.07
N ASN A 363 10.36 -3.27 8.24
CA ASN A 363 9.08 -3.86 8.66
C ASN A 363 8.50 -4.83 7.63
N GLY A 364 9.36 -5.66 7.05
CA GLY A 364 8.99 -6.64 6.05
C GLY A 364 8.34 -7.86 6.69
N LEU A 365 7.29 -8.36 6.04
CA LEU A 365 6.61 -9.62 6.32
C LEU A 365 5.98 -9.67 7.73
N ASN A 366 5.71 -8.51 8.33
CA ASN A 366 5.22 -8.42 9.70
C ASN A 366 3.81 -8.96 9.89
N CYS A 367 2.92 -8.86 8.89
CA CYS A 367 1.51 -9.24 9.01
C CYS A 367 1.10 -10.27 7.96
N GLU A 368 0.54 -11.41 8.42
CA GLU A 368 -0.13 -12.34 7.51
C GLU A 368 -1.42 -11.70 6.96
N VAL A 369 -1.67 -11.88 5.66
CA VAL A 369 -2.94 -11.54 5.01
C VAL A 369 -3.53 -12.74 4.26
N ILE A 370 -4.85 -12.73 4.12
CA ILE A 370 -5.60 -13.68 3.30
C ILE A 370 -6.18 -12.92 2.11
N LEU A 371 -5.87 -13.37 0.89
CA LEU A 371 -6.49 -12.86 -0.33
C LEU A 371 -7.79 -13.64 -0.60
N GLY A 372 -8.89 -12.91 -0.78
CA GLY A 372 -10.21 -13.44 -1.12
C GLY A 372 -10.38 -13.62 -2.63
N ALA A 373 -11.31 -14.50 -3.03
CA ALA A 373 -11.63 -14.75 -4.44
C ALA A 373 -12.38 -13.59 -5.13
N ASP A 374 -12.82 -12.60 -4.33
CA ASP A 374 -13.58 -11.41 -4.71
C ASP A 374 -12.69 -10.16 -4.79
N ASP A 375 -11.40 -10.34 -5.08
CA ASP A 375 -10.38 -9.28 -5.12
C ASP A 375 -10.31 -8.47 -3.81
N THR A 376 -10.43 -9.17 -2.68
CA THR A 376 -10.33 -8.59 -1.34
C THR A 376 -9.15 -9.12 -0.55
N MET A 377 -8.81 -8.42 0.54
CA MET A 377 -7.73 -8.79 1.45
C MET A 377 -8.18 -8.65 2.90
N ARG A 378 -7.96 -9.69 3.71
CA ARG A 378 -8.12 -9.63 5.17
C ARG A 378 -6.76 -9.62 5.85
N CYS A 379 -6.52 -8.67 6.75
CA CYS A 379 -5.32 -8.65 7.57
C CYS A 379 -5.53 -9.48 8.84
N LEU A 380 -4.63 -10.43 9.12
CA LEU A 380 -4.61 -11.17 10.39
C LEU A 380 -3.91 -10.35 11.46
N THR A 381 -4.48 -9.17 11.72
CA THR A 381 -3.77 -8.12 12.44
C THR A 381 -3.84 -8.27 13.96
N HIS A 382 -4.55 -9.27 14.50
CA HIS A 382 -4.76 -9.38 15.94
C HIS A 382 -3.42 -9.38 16.71
N VAL A 383 -3.31 -8.48 17.69
CA VAL A 383 -2.17 -8.42 18.61
C VAL A 383 -2.68 -8.25 20.03
N ASN A 384 -2.20 -9.11 20.93
CA ASN A 384 -2.34 -8.95 22.38
C ASN A 384 -1.09 -8.25 22.91
N SER A 385 -1.07 -6.92 22.77
CA SER A 385 0.05 -6.07 23.15
C SER A 385 -0.15 -5.51 24.56
N VAL A 386 0.93 -5.42 25.34
CA VAL A 386 0.93 -4.92 26.72
C VAL A 386 1.46 -3.48 26.77
N SER A 387 2.45 -3.13 25.94
CA SER A 387 3.09 -1.80 25.93
C SER A 387 3.07 -1.09 24.56
N GLY A 388 2.32 -1.60 23.59
CA GLY A 388 2.27 -1.05 22.23
C GLY A 388 3.38 -1.59 21.33
N GLU A 389 3.81 -2.82 21.54
CA GLU A 389 4.76 -3.54 20.70
C GLU A 389 4.17 -3.85 19.32
N MET A 390 5.03 -4.05 18.31
CA MET A 390 4.59 -4.52 16.97
C MET A 390 4.33 -6.03 16.93
N GLY A 391 4.80 -6.74 17.95
CA GLY A 391 4.43 -8.11 18.28
C GLY A 391 3.49 -8.14 19.49
N GLY A 392 3.27 -9.33 20.05
CA GLY A 392 2.43 -9.47 21.24
C GLY A 392 2.51 -10.84 21.86
N HIS A 393 1.76 -11.07 22.93
CA HIS A 393 1.81 -12.32 23.69
C HIS A 393 0.70 -13.28 23.29
N SER A 394 0.96 -14.58 23.40
CA SER A 394 -0.12 -15.56 23.29
C SER A 394 -1.16 -15.34 24.39
N ILE A 395 -2.43 -15.42 24.01
CA ILE A 395 -3.55 -15.29 24.95
C ILE A 395 -3.64 -16.51 25.87
N ASP A 396 -3.33 -17.69 25.35
CA ASP A 396 -3.41 -18.94 26.11
C ASP A 396 -2.14 -19.18 26.95
N ASN A 397 -1.02 -18.54 26.57
CA ASN A 397 0.24 -18.62 27.30
C ASN A 397 0.99 -17.28 27.26
N PRO A 398 0.78 -16.38 28.24
CA PRO A 398 1.41 -15.06 28.26
C PRO A 398 2.94 -15.07 28.26
N ALA A 399 3.58 -16.18 28.65
CA ALA A 399 5.03 -16.33 28.60
C ALA A 399 5.57 -16.52 27.17
N LEU A 400 4.70 -16.88 26.22
CA LEU A 400 5.05 -16.96 24.80
C LEU A 400 4.86 -15.59 24.15
N GLU A 401 5.97 -14.99 23.73
CA GLU A 401 6.01 -13.74 23.00
C GLU A 401 6.18 -14.01 21.50
N TYR A 402 5.42 -13.29 20.69
CA TYR A 402 5.56 -13.24 19.24
C TYR A 402 6.20 -11.91 18.85
N GLU A 403 7.22 -11.99 18.01
CA GLU A 403 7.96 -10.80 17.53
C GLU A 403 7.14 -9.95 16.56
N SER A 404 6.13 -10.54 15.90
CA SER A 404 5.27 -9.89 14.90
C SER A 404 3.90 -10.58 14.76
N ARG A 405 3.00 -10.00 13.96
CA ARG A 405 1.69 -10.59 13.61
C ARG A 405 1.83 -11.85 12.75
N MET A 406 2.86 -11.92 11.90
CA MET A 406 3.24 -13.10 11.12
C MET A 406 3.78 -14.20 12.03
N HIS A 407 4.63 -13.85 13.01
CA HIS A 407 5.12 -14.82 13.99
C HIS A 407 3.96 -15.49 14.75
N ARG A 408 2.94 -14.72 15.14
CA ARG A 408 1.74 -15.27 15.81
C ARG A 408 1.02 -16.33 14.97
N THR A 409 1.01 -16.18 13.65
CA THR A 409 0.16 -16.99 12.76
C THR A 409 0.93 -18.09 12.03
N LEU A 410 2.24 -17.91 11.82
CA LEU A 410 3.10 -18.81 11.06
C LEU A 410 4.45 -19.04 11.76
N GLU A 411 5.38 -18.10 11.62
CA GLU A 411 6.71 -18.07 12.24
C GLU A 411 7.32 -16.68 12.07
N SER A 412 8.41 -16.38 12.79
CA SER A 412 9.10 -15.09 12.67
C SER A 412 9.61 -14.84 11.25
N GLU A 413 9.45 -13.61 10.77
CA GLU A 413 10.06 -13.14 9.53
C GLU A 413 11.60 -13.18 9.60
N ALA A 414 12.20 -13.07 10.79
CA ALA A 414 13.64 -13.18 10.96
C ALA A 414 14.18 -14.55 10.53
N SER A 415 13.35 -15.60 10.56
CA SER A 415 13.71 -16.93 10.04
C SER A 415 13.99 -16.94 8.53
N LEU A 416 13.49 -15.95 7.77
CA LEU A 416 13.71 -15.80 6.32
C LEU A 416 14.49 -14.53 5.96
N LEU A 417 14.25 -13.42 6.65
CA LEU A 417 14.93 -12.16 6.36
C LEU A 417 16.24 -12.00 7.14
N GLY A 418 16.48 -12.83 8.16
CA GLY A 418 17.58 -12.65 9.12
C GLY A 418 17.34 -11.53 10.12
N VAL A 419 16.32 -10.69 9.92
CA VAL A 419 15.94 -9.57 10.80
C VAL A 419 14.42 -9.48 10.97
N VAL A 420 13.98 -8.88 12.08
CA VAL A 420 12.58 -8.58 12.42
C VAL A 420 12.47 -7.14 12.92
N CYS A 421 11.34 -6.48 12.61
CA CYS A 421 11.11 -5.10 13.01
C CYS A 421 10.86 -4.97 14.51
N THR A 422 11.44 -3.95 15.13
CA THR A 422 11.22 -3.67 16.56
C THR A 422 10.66 -2.27 16.77
N SER A 423 10.02 -2.04 17.92
CA SER A 423 9.53 -0.71 18.30
C SER A 423 10.68 0.29 18.49
N ALA A 424 11.85 -0.19 18.93
CA ALA A 424 13.06 0.60 19.00
C ALA A 424 13.49 1.06 17.59
N GLY A 425 13.57 2.36 17.38
CA GLY A 425 13.95 2.97 16.09
C GLY A 425 12.80 3.46 15.23
N LEU A 426 11.54 3.15 15.58
CA LEU A 426 10.37 3.71 14.90
C LEU A 426 10.44 5.24 14.85
N MET A 427 10.17 5.80 13.67
CA MET A 427 10.20 7.26 13.42
C MET A 427 11.56 7.95 13.66
N THR A 428 12.65 7.19 13.72
CA THR A 428 14.02 7.75 13.77
C THR A 428 14.75 7.53 12.44
N ALA A 429 15.81 8.28 12.16
CA ALA A 429 16.73 8.00 11.05
C ALA A 429 18.16 8.39 11.40
N ALA A 430 19.12 7.58 10.94
CA ALA A 430 20.54 7.82 11.14
C ALA A 430 21.40 7.14 10.05
N PRO A 431 22.69 7.50 9.93
CA PRO A 431 23.66 6.72 9.16
C PRO A 431 23.91 5.33 9.77
N TYR A 432 24.40 4.40 8.95
CA TYR A 432 24.93 3.12 9.43
C TYR A 432 26.39 3.25 9.86
N ARG A 433 26.78 2.51 10.89
CA ARG A 433 28.15 2.23 11.28
C ARG A 433 28.58 0.86 10.79
N VAL A 434 29.72 0.78 10.12
CA VAL A 434 30.29 -0.49 9.66
C VAL A 434 30.78 -1.32 10.84
N ILE A 435 30.41 -2.60 10.85
CA ILE A 435 30.82 -3.60 11.86
C ILE A 435 31.87 -4.55 11.30
N ASP A 436 31.67 -5.07 10.09
CA ASP A 436 32.60 -5.98 9.41
C ASP A 436 32.93 -5.55 7.98
N ALA A 437 33.86 -4.61 7.86
CA ALA A 437 34.40 -4.09 6.60
C ALA A 437 35.20 -5.14 5.81
N SER A 438 35.56 -6.28 6.41
CA SER A 438 36.27 -7.36 5.70
C SER A 438 35.35 -8.16 4.78
N HIS A 439 34.03 -8.07 5.01
CA HIS A 439 33.04 -8.73 4.17
C HIS A 439 32.98 -8.13 2.77
N TRP A 440 32.80 -8.97 1.76
CA TRP A 440 32.86 -8.61 0.33
C TRP A 440 31.84 -7.52 -0.07
N VAL A 441 30.76 -7.34 0.69
CA VAL A 441 29.77 -6.26 0.42
C VAL A 441 30.39 -4.87 0.49
N PHE A 442 31.48 -4.70 1.25
CA PHE A 442 32.20 -3.44 1.39
C PHE A 442 33.37 -3.28 0.41
N GLU A 443 33.59 -4.23 -0.51
CA GLU A 443 34.64 -4.13 -1.51
C GLU A 443 34.54 -2.83 -2.32
N SER A 444 35.70 -2.17 -2.51
CA SER A 444 35.79 -0.92 -3.26
C SER A 444 34.93 0.23 -2.70
N THR A 445 34.50 0.17 -1.44
CA THR A 445 33.85 1.31 -0.75
C THR A 445 34.86 2.23 -0.07
N GLY A 446 36.02 1.70 0.32
CA GLY A 446 37.02 2.41 1.15
C GLY A 446 36.65 2.52 2.63
N LEU A 447 35.49 1.98 3.04
CA LEU A 447 35.01 2.02 4.42
C LEU A 447 35.80 1.05 5.31
N ARG A 448 35.95 1.42 6.59
CA ARG A 448 36.58 0.63 7.65
C ARG A 448 35.59 0.40 8.80
N ASN A 449 35.88 -0.57 9.67
CA ASN A 449 35.09 -0.78 10.89
C ASN A 449 35.00 0.52 11.69
N GLY A 450 33.78 0.90 12.07
CA GLY A 450 33.49 2.15 12.78
C GLY A 450 33.16 3.34 11.88
N ASP A 451 33.44 3.30 10.58
CA ASP A 451 33.06 4.37 9.66
C ASP A 451 31.54 4.46 9.53
N LEU A 452 31.06 5.67 9.28
CA LEU A 452 29.64 5.94 9.03
C LEU A 452 29.37 6.15 7.54
N PHE A 453 28.26 5.62 7.04
CA PHE A 453 27.78 5.79 5.67
C PHE A 453 26.24 5.85 5.60
N GLY A 454 25.66 6.21 4.45
CA GLY A 454 24.22 6.37 4.32
C GLY A 454 23.71 7.63 5.01
N ARG A 455 24.42 8.75 4.82
CA ARG A 455 24.04 10.05 5.42
C ARG A 455 22.95 10.75 4.63
N ASN A 456 22.94 10.54 3.31
CA ASN A 456 22.03 11.21 2.41
C ASN A 456 20.88 10.28 2.05
N THR A 457 19.65 10.80 2.08
CA THR A 457 18.44 10.06 1.73
C THR A 457 17.42 11.03 1.14
N LEU A 458 16.61 10.54 0.20
CA LEU A 458 15.49 11.29 -0.39
C LEU A 458 14.21 11.23 0.47
N HIS A 459 14.22 10.54 1.62
CA HIS A 459 13.03 10.34 2.46
C HIS A 459 12.70 11.59 3.30
N GLU A 460 11.55 12.23 3.05
CA GLU A 460 11.17 13.46 3.77
C GLU A 460 10.35 13.23 5.04
N ARG A 461 9.75 12.05 5.20
CA ARG A 461 8.98 11.78 6.43
C ARG A 461 9.89 11.62 7.64
N VAL A 462 11.05 10.98 7.47
CA VAL A 462 12.06 10.82 8.52
C VAL A 462 13.46 11.03 7.92
N PRO A 463 13.87 12.29 7.69
CA PRO A 463 15.20 12.58 7.16
C PRO A 463 16.28 12.28 8.20
N GLY A 464 17.52 12.03 7.76
CA GLY A 464 18.67 11.89 8.66
C GLY A 464 19.58 10.70 8.40
N GLY A 465 19.19 9.79 7.51
CA GLY A 465 20.08 8.74 6.99
C GLY A 465 19.35 7.47 6.54
N ALA A 466 20.13 6.51 6.05
CA ALA A 466 19.65 5.28 5.42
C ALA A 466 19.18 4.19 6.41
N SER A 467 19.38 4.37 7.72
CA SER A 467 18.81 3.52 8.78
C SER A 467 17.68 4.26 9.49
N GLY A 468 16.44 4.08 9.05
CA GLY A 468 15.31 4.75 9.68
C GLY A 468 13.91 4.41 9.18
N HIS A 469 12.98 5.25 9.66
CA HIS A 469 11.53 5.17 9.62
C HIS A 469 10.96 3.95 10.36
N GLU A 470 11.30 2.75 9.91
CA GLU A 470 11.06 1.49 10.62
C GLU A 470 12.30 0.62 10.42
N THR A 471 12.75 -0.04 11.49
CA THR A 471 14.09 -0.61 11.58
C THR A 471 14.07 -2.04 12.10
N ASP A 472 14.72 -2.94 11.36
CA ASP A 472 14.75 -4.37 11.66
C ASP A 472 16.11 -4.78 12.22
N LYS A 473 16.10 -5.77 13.12
CA LYS A 473 17.28 -6.23 13.88
C LYS A 473 17.28 -7.75 13.93
N ARG A 474 18.46 -8.37 14.11
CA ARG A 474 18.51 -9.83 14.35
C ARG A 474 17.81 -10.17 15.67
N SER A 475 17.32 -11.40 15.75
CA SER A 475 16.67 -11.93 16.94
C SER A 475 17.02 -13.39 17.19
N ALA A 476 16.41 -14.00 18.21
CA ALA A 476 16.57 -15.43 18.48
C ALA A 476 16.05 -16.33 17.34
N SER A 477 15.17 -15.80 16.49
CA SER A 477 14.61 -16.50 15.33
C SER A 477 15.51 -16.39 14.08
N SER A 478 16.49 -15.47 14.07
CA SER A 478 17.44 -15.36 12.96
C SER A 478 18.26 -16.64 12.79
N PRO A 479 18.60 -17.06 11.55
CA PRO A 479 19.51 -18.18 11.32
C PRO A 479 20.83 -18.00 12.06
N ALA A 480 21.32 -19.06 12.70
CA ALA A 480 22.47 -18.99 13.61
C ALA A 480 23.78 -18.48 12.96
N ASN A 481 23.91 -18.62 11.64
CA ASN A 481 25.05 -18.13 10.85
C ASN A 481 24.85 -16.69 10.31
N THR A 482 23.86 -15.94 10.79
CA THR A 482 23.58 -14.58 10.34
C THR A 482 24.67 -13.59 10.79
N LEU A 483 25.42 -13.09 9.82
CA LEU A 483 26.48 -12.09 10.02
C LEU A 483 25.88 -10.69 10.18
N LEU A 484 26.41 -9.90 11.11
CA LEU A 484 26.11 -8.48 11.25
C LEU A 484 27.20 -7.66 10.56
N LEU A 485 26.82 -6.91 9.53
CA LEU A 485 27.75 -6.19 8.66
C LEU A 485 27.81 -4.71 8.99
N ALA A 486 26.68 -4.10 9.34
CA ALA A 486 26.58 -2.72 9.79
C ALA A 486 25.35 -2.53 10.69
N LYS A 487 25.36 -1.49 11.53
CA LYS A 487 24.20 -1.11 12.36
C LYS A 487 23.98 0.39 12.38
N GLY A 488 22.72 0.84 12.26
CA GLY A 488 22.33 2.24 12.41
C GLY A 488 22.73 2.82 13.77
N ILE A 489 23.09 4.11 13.80
CA ILE A 489 23.40 4.81 15.07
C ILE A 489 22.19 5.54 15.66
N ASN A 490 20.98 5.06 15.36
CA ASN A 490 19.75 5.61 15.91
C ASN A 490 19.76 5.55 17.45
N ASN A 491 19.03 6.46 18.08
CA ASN A 491 18.91 6.52 19.54
C ASN A 491 18.38 5.19 20.11
N ASP A 492 18.68 4.96 21.39
CA ASP A 492 18.17 3.81 22.18
C ASP A 492 18.47 2.44 21.55
N ASP A 493 19.61 2.33 20.86
CA ASP A 493 20.02 1.14 20.10
C ASP A 493 19.01 0.71 19.03
N GLY A 494 18.17 1.66 18.59
CA GLY A 494 17.08 1.46 17.63
C GLY A 494 17.54 1.30 16.18
N GLY A 495 18.84 1.26 15.89
CA GLY A 495 19.33 1.21 14.51
C GLY A 495 18.98 -0.08 13.77
N ALA A 496 18.73 0.04 12.47
CA ALA A 496 18.59 -1.11 11.59
C ALA A 496 19.91 -1.90 11.50
N GLU A 497 19.82 -3.23 11.36
CA GLU A 497 20.98 -4.10 11.17
C GLU A 497 21.07 -4.58 9.71
N ILE A 498 22.22 -4.32 9.08
CA ILE A 498 22.55 -4.93 7.78
C ILE A 498 23.13 -6.31 8.04
N VAL A 499 22.49 -7.33 7.48
CA VAL A 499 22.85 -8.72 7.71
C VAL A 499 23.01 -9.51 6.42
N TYR A 500 23.78 -10.59 6.53
CA TYR A 500 23.95 -11.57 5.47
C TYR A 500 24.01 -12.98 6.06
N TYR A 501 23.38 -13.93 5.37
CA TYR A 501 23.62 -15.34 5.63
C TYR A 501 23.46 -16.18 4.36
N GLU A 502 24.12 -17.34 4.37
CA GLU A 502 23.97 -18.36 3.34
C GLU A 502 23.12 -19.51 3.88
N GLN A 503 22.35 -20.13 3.00
CA GLN A 503 21.46 -21.24 3.32
C GLN A 503 21.67 -22.40 2.35
N GLY A 504 21.86 -23.59 2.91
CA GLY A 504 22.14 -24.79 2.13
C GLY A 504 23.41 -24.63 1.29
N LYS A 505 23.39 -25.10 0.04
CA LYS A 505 24.58 -25.07 -0.84
C LYS A 505 24.73 -23.78 -1.67
N ARG A 506 23.64 -23.03 -1.88
CA ARG A 506 23.61 -21.90 -2.85
C ARG A 506 22.66 -20.75 -2.49
N GLY A 507 21.76 -20.94 -1.53
CA GLY A 507 20.82 -19.91 -1.13
C GLY A 507 21.51 -18.82 -0.33
N ALA A 508 21.07 -17.57 -0.45
CA ALA A 508 21.63 -16.46 0.30
C ALA A 508 20.60 -15.36 0.51
N VAL A 509 20.71 -14.67 1.65
CA VAL A 509 19.85 -13.54 1.99
C VAL A 509 20.73 -12.36 2.41
N PHE A 510 20.45 -11.20 1.82
CA PHE A 510 21.02 -9.92 2.24
C PHE A 510 19.87 -8.99 2.64
N SER A 511 19.94 -8.43 3.85
CA SER A 511 18.89 -7.59 4.41
C SER A 511 19.47 -6.32 4.99
N VAL A 512 18.83 -5.17 4.72
CA VAL A 512 19.25 -3.86 5.25
C VAL A 512 18.42 -3.41 6.46
N GLY A 513 17.20 -3.94 6.58
CA GLY A 513 16.29 -3.70 7.69
C GLY A 513 15.85 -2.24 7.84
N SER A 514 15.73 -1.47 6.75
CA SER A 514 15.30 -0.08 6.81
C SER A 514 14.50 0.40 5.60
N ILE A 515 13.40 1.11 5.87
CA ILE A 515 12.61 1.82 4.84
C ILE A 515 13.41 2.96 4.19
N THR A 516 14.37 3.58 4.89
CA THR A 516 15.10 4.74 4.33
C THR A 516 16.30 4.34 3.45
N TRP A 517 16.56 3.04 3.26
CA TRP A 517 17.64 2.53 2.39
C TRP A 517 17.40 2.84 0.91
N VAL A 518 16.24 2.47 0.36
CA VAL A 518 15.95 2.69 -1.07
C VAL A 518 16.00 4.16 -1.46
N PRO A 519 15.40 5.10 -0.71
CA PRO A 519 15.57 6.52 -0.97
C PRO A 519 17.02 7.03 -0.88
N ALA A 520 17.96 6.27 -0.29
CA ALA A 520 19.38 6.62 -0.26
C ALA A 520 20.18 6.07 -1.46
N LEU A 521 19.62 5.16 -2.27
CA LEU A 521 20.33 4.50 -3.38
C LEU A 521 20.86 5.49 -4.44
N LEU A 522 20.10 6.53 -4.75
CA LEU A 522 20.50 7.58 -5.71
C LEU A 522 21.17 8.79 -5.03
N ALA A 523 21.16 8.86 -3.70
CA ALA A 523 21.62 10.02 -2.93
C ALA A 523 22.95 9.78 -2.20
N ASP A 524 23.29 8.53 -1.89
CA ASP A 524 24.49 8.15 -1.14
C ASP A 524 25.34 7.12 -1.92
N PRO A 525 26.60 7.45 -2.28
CA PRO A 525 27.44 6.59 -3.11
C PRO A 525 27.86 5.30 -2.41
N HIS A 526 27.93 5.26 -1.07
CA HIS A 526 28.27 4.04 -0.34
C HIS A 526 27.10 3.08 -0.30
N VAL A 527 25.88 3.59 -0.06
CA VAL A 527 24.64 2.80 -0.15
C VAL A 527 24.53 2.17 -1.55
N SER A 528 24.68 2.98 -2.60
CA SER A 528 24.71 2.49 -4.00
C SER A 528 25.78 1.41 -4.22
N ARG A 529 27.04 1.66 -3.81
CA ARG A 529 28.15 0.70 -4.01
C ARG A 529 27.89 -0.62 -3.30
N ILE A 530 27.43 -0.60 -2.05
CA ILE A 530 27.14 -1.81 -1.27
C ILE A 530 26.02 -2.61 -1.93
N THR A 531 24.92 -1.96 -2.33
CA THR A 531 23.84 -2.64 -3.05
C THR A 531 24.34 -3.22 -4.36
N ARG A 532 25.12 -2.48 -5.16
CA ARG A 532 25.72 -3.03 -6.39
C ARG A 532 26.58 -4.28 -6.12
N ASN A 533 27.39 -4.27 -5.07
CA ASN A 533 28.24 -5.41 -4.75
C ASN A 533 27.40 -6.68 -4.49
N VAL A 534 26.27 -6.54 -3.77
CA VAL A 534 25.31 -7.63 -3.53
C VAL A 534 24.72 -8.15 -4.85
N PHE A 535 24.20 -7.26 -5.70
CA PHE A 535 23.61 -7.68 -6.98
C PHE A 535 24.64 -8.37 -7.88
N ASN A 536 25.84 -7.81 -8.03
CA ASN A 536 26.91 -8.44 -8.82
C ASN A 536 27.23 -9.85 -8.32
N ARG A 537 27.41 -10.01 -7.00
CA ARG A 537 27.70 -11.31 -6.39
C ARG A 537 26.55 -12.30 -6.59
N PHE A 538 25.32 -11.84 -6.44
CA PHE A 538 24.12 -12.67 -6.57
C PHE A 538 23.72 -12.98 -8.01
N LEU A 539 24.28 -12.29 -9.01
CA LEU A 539 24.06 -12.61 -10.42
C LEU A 539 25.15 -13.49 -11.02
N GLN A 540 26.37 -13.45 -10.49
CA GLN A 540 27.52 -14.20 -11.03
C GLN A 540 27.51 -15.70 -10.71
N ASN A 541 26.95 -16.10 -9.55
CA ASN A 541 27.10 -17.47 -9.04
C ASN A 541 25.93 -18.39 -9.41
#